data_AF-A0AB34I7L5-F1
#
_entry.id   AF-A0AB34I7L5-F1
#
_cell.length_a   1.000
_cell.length_b   1.000
_cell.length_c   1.000
_cell.angle_alpha   90.00
_cell.angle_beta   90.00
_cell.angle_gamma   90.00
#
_symmetry.space_group_name_H-M   'P 1'
#
loop_
_entity.id
_entity.type
_entity.pdbx_description
1 polymer ?
#
loop_
_entity_poly.entity_id
_entity_poly.type
_entity_poly.pdbx_seq_one_letter_code
_entity_poly.pdbx_strand_id
1 'polypeptide(L)'
;MERINLRNTSFITSQELNWIKEVTRDLSILTVPMHFWALFYPKRAMNQARELVNMLEKVAGPIGIRMSPPAWVELKDDRIETYVRTIQSTLGVEGRIQMVVCIIMGTRDDLYRAIKKLCCVQTPVPSQVINVRTIGQPTRLQSVAQKILLQINCKLGGELWGVDIPLKQLMVIGVDVYHNPSRGMRSVVGFVSSINLTLTKWYSRVVFQMPHQEIVDSLKLCLVGSLKKFYEVNHCLPEKIVVYRDGVSDGQLKTIASYEIPQLQKCFEAFENYHPKMVVFVVQKKIITNVYRSSTEHFVTPSPGTVVDHTITSCEWVDFYLLAHHVRQGCGIPTHYVCVLNTAHLSPDHMQRLTFKLCHMYWNWPGTIRVPAPCKYAHKLAFLSGQILHHEPAIQLCENLFFL
;
A
#
# COMPACT_ATOMS: atom_id res chain seq x y z
N MET A 1 -3.27 -18.72 -12.50
CA MET A 1 -2.93 -17.42 -13.12
C MET A 1 -4.14 -16.53 -12.99
N GLU A 2 -3.94 -15.24 -12.74
CA GLU A 2 -5.03 -14.28 -12.52
C GLU A 2 -5.20 -13.37 -13.72
N ARG A 3 -6.41 -12.83 -13.91
CA ARG A 3 -6.68 -11.80 -14.92
C ARG A 3 -6.50 -10.44 -14.27
N ILE A 4 -5.64 -9.61 -14.86
CA ILE A 4 -5.46 -8.22 -14.47
C ILE A 4 -6.32 -7.35 -15.37
N ASN A 5 -7.12 -6.49 -14.76
CA ASN A 5 -8.06 -5.61 -15.43
C ASN A 5 -7.53 -4.17 -15.41
N LEU A 6 -7.50 -3.55 -16.59
CA LEU A 6 -7.27 -2.14 -16.81
C LEU A 6 -8.59 -1.48 -17.22
N ARG A 7 -8.56 -0.21 -17.63
CA ARG A 7 -9.80 0.52 -17.95
C ARG A 7 -10.61 -0.11 -19.08
N ASN A 8 -9.94 -0.41 -20.19
CA ASN A 8 -10.57 -0.90 -21.42
C ASN A 8 -10.02 -2.28 -21.84
N THR A 9 -8.92 -2.72 -21.24
CA THR A 9 -8.22 -3.95 -21.59
C THR A 9 -8.06 -4.84 -20.37
N SER A 10 -7.76 -6.11 -20.60
CA SER A 10 -7.39 -7.05 -19.55
C SER A 10 -6.47 -8.11 -20.13
N PHE A 11 -5.61 -8.65 -19.29
CA PHE A 11 -4.62 -9.65 -19.69
C PHE A 11 -4.44 -10.70 -18.59
N ILE A 12 -3.97 -11.88 -18.99
CA ILE A 12 -3.63 -12.96 -18.06
C ILE A 12 -2.16 -12.80 -17.67
N THR A 13 -1.86 -12.92 -16.38
CA THR A 13 -0.49 -12.81 -15.88
C THR A 13 0.43 -13.88 -16.49
N SER A 14 1.64 -13.49 -16.89
CA SER A 14 2.70 -14.44 -17.28
C SER A 14 3.18 -15.29 -16.11
N GLN A 15 3.94 -16.37 -16.39
CA GLN A 15 4.53 -17.22 -15.35
C GLN A 15 5.50 -16.47 -14.42
N GLU A 16 6.16 -15.42 -14.94
CA GLU A 16 7.07 -14.58 -14.15
C GLU A 16 6.34 -13.61 -13.21
N LEU A 17 5.01 -13.48 -13.34
CA LEU A 17 4.16 -12.57 -12.56
C LEU A 17 4.70 -11.13 -12.51
N ASN A 18 5.07 -10.62 -13.68
CA ASN A 18 5.50 -9.25 -13.88
C ASN A 18 4.74 -8.67 -15.08
N TRP A 19 4.10 -7.53 -14.88
CA TRP A 19 3.23 -6.89 -15.87
C TRP A 19 3.50 -5.39 -16.04
N ILE A 20 4.75 -4.95 -15.81
CA ILE A 20 5.14 -3.54 -15.99
C ILE A 20 4.87 -3.04 -17.41
N LYS A 21 5.03 -3.88 -18.43
CA LYS A 21 4.89 -3.46 -19.84
C LYS A 21 3.43 -3.15 -20.16
N GLU A 22 2.53 -3.96 -19.65
CA GLU A 22 1.09 -3.89 -19.85
C GLU A 22 0.55 -2.63 -19.17
N VAL A 23 0.84 -2.41 -17.88
CA VAL A 23 0.34 -1.24 -17.13
C VAL A 23 0.95 0.09 -17.55
N THR A 24 2.02 0.08 -18.35
CA THR A 24 2.66 1.31 -18.87
C THR A 24 2.31 1.60 -20.33
N ARG A 25 1.62 0.69 -21.01
CA ARG A 25 1.18 0.84 -22.41
C ARG A 25 -0.31 1.14 -22.52
N ASP A 26 -1.09 0.66 -21.57
CA ASP A 26 -2.54 0.80 -21.54
C ASP A 26 -3.01 1.76 -20.45
N LEU A 27 -4.26 2.23 -20.61
CA LEU A 27 -4.91 3.16 -19.69
C LEU A 27 -5.18 2.52 -18.33
N SER A 28 -4.73 3.18 -17.26
CA SER A 28 -5.12 2.83 -15.89
C SER A 28 -6.63 2.96 -15.68
N ILE A 29 -7.21 2.15 -14.77
CA ILE A 29 -8.65 2.14 -14.45
C ILE A 29 -9.17 3.58 -14.21
N LEU A 30 -8.47 4.33 -13.37
CA LEU A 30 -8.74 5.73 -13.10
C LEU A 30 -7.44 6.53 -13.09
N THR A 31 -7.40 7.60 -13.85
CA THR A 31 -6.28 8.55 -13.86
C THR A 31 -6.73 9.89 -13.31
N VAL A 32 -5.88 10.51 -12.50
CA VAL A 32 -6.10 11.86 -11.99
C VAL A 32 -5.23 12.83 -12.79
N PRO A 33 -5.83 13.79 -13.53
CA PRO A 33 -5.06 14.81 -14.22
C PRO A 33 -4.21 15.66 -13.25
N MET A 34 -2.96 15.91 -13.64
CA MET A 34 -2.04 16.80 -12.94
C MET A 34 -2.07 18.18 -13.58
N HIS A 35 -3.05 18.99 -13.19
CA HIS A 35 -3.21 20.36 -13.68
C HIS A 35 -2.29 21.34 -12.96
N PHE A 36 -2.16 21.21 -11.64
CA PHE A 36 -1.39 22.13 -10.81
C PHE A 36 -0.48 21.34 -9.89
N TRP A 37 0.82 21.33 -10.20
CA TRP A 37 1.84 20.68 -9.39
C TRP A 37 3.14 21.47 -9.46
N ALA A 38 3.91 21.43 -8.39
CA ALA A 38 5.15 22.18 -8.26
C ALA A 38 6.34 21.23 -8.20
N LEU A 39 7.41 21.58 -8.94
CA LEU A 39 8.68 20.87 -8.96
C LEU A 39 9.75 21.72 -8.27
N PHE A 40 10.19 21.27 -7.09
CA PHE A 40 11.25 21.90 -6.31
C PHE A 40 12.56 21.18 -6.59
N TYR A 41 13.57 21.93 -7.02
CA TYR A 41 14.88 21.36 -7.38
C TYR A 41 16.01 22.34 -7.06
N PRO A 42 17.19 21.85 -6.64
CA PRO A 42 18.40 22.65 -6.55
C PRO A 42 18.85 23.14 -7.92
N LYS A 43 19.43 24.35 -8.00
CA LYS A 43 20.01 24.89 -9.24
C LYS A 43 20.92 23.89 -9.98
N ARG A 44 21.73 23.14 -9.24
CA ARG A 44 22.64 22.12 -9.79
C ARG A 44 21.96 20.91 -10.43
N ALA A 45 20.68 20.68 -10.16
CA ALA A 45 19.88 19.57 -10.69
C ALA A 45 18.96 19.99 -11.85
N MET A 46 19.10 21.22 -12.37
CA MET A 46 18.22 21.80 -13.39
C MET A 46 18.11 20.95 -14.66
N ASN A 47 19.22 20.40 -15.14
CA ASN A 47 19.22 19.55 -16.35
C ASN A 47 18.45 18.26 -16.10
N GLN A 48 18.71 17.58 -14.99
CA GLN A 48 18.01 16.35 -14.61
C GLN A 48 16.51 16.59 -14.36
N ALA A 49 16.16 17.76 -13.80
CA ALA A 49 14.77 18.16 -13.61
C ALA A 49 14.05 18.33 -14.94
N ARG A 50 14.67 19.00 -15.92
CA ARG A 50 14.15 19.15 -17.29
C ARG A 50 13.98 17.82 -18.00
N GLU A 51 15.01 16.97 -17.96
CA GLU A 51 14.96 15.63 -18.55
C GLU A 51 13.86 14.77 -17.93
N LEU A 52 13.69 14.84 -16.61
CA LEU A 52 12.62 14.13 -15.91
C LEU A 52 11.24 14.61 -16.36
N VAL A 53 10.98 15.92 -16.40
CA VAL A 53 9.67 16.47 -16.80
C VAL A 53 9.34 16.07 -18.23
N ASN A 54 10.29 16.23 -19.16
CA ASN A 54 10.12 15.82 -20.55
C ASN A 54 9.82 14.32 -20.66
N MET A 55 10.50 13.48 -19.87
CA MET A 55 10.25 12.04 -19.87
C MET A 55 8.88 11.70 -19.26
N LEU A 56 8.48 12.37 -18.17
CA LEU A 56 7.17 12.19 -17.55
C LEU A 56 6.05 12.53 -18.54
N GLU A 57 6.13 13.66 -19.22
CA GLU A 57 5.17 14.05 -20.27
C GLU A 57 5.08 13.00 -21.37
N LYS A 58 6.24 12.50 -21.84
CA LYS A 58 6.29 11.46 -22.88
C LYS A 58 5.62 10.15 -22.45
N VAL A 59 5.81 9.71 -21.20
CA VAL A 59 5.25 8.43 -20.72
C VAL A 59 3.82 8.56 -20.18
N ALA A 60 3.32 9.77 -19.97
CA ALA A 60 1.99 10.01 -19.41
C ALA A 60 0.84 9.68 -20.37
N GLY A 61 1.05 9.91 -21.68
CA GLY A 61 0.06 9.64 -22.73
C GLY A 61 -0.47 8.19 -22.71
N PRO A 62 0.41 7.17 -22.84
CA PRO A 62 0.00 5.76 -22.81
C PRO A 62 -0.73 5.33 -21.53
N ILE A 63 -0.31 5.86 -20.37
CA ILE A 63 -0.92 5.54 -19.07
C ILE A 63 -2.28 6.27 -18.89
N GLY A 64 -2.52 7.32 -19.68
CA GLY A 64 -3.76 8.10 -19.66
C GLY A 64 -3.76 9.26 -18.67
N ILE A 65 -2.59 9.71 -18.22
CA ILE A 65 -2.47 10.83 -17.28
C ILE A 65 -2.23 12.10 -18.08
N ARG A 66 -3.10 13.09 -17.93
CA ARG A 66 -2.88 14.42 -18.49
C ARG A 66 -2.00 15.21 -17.54
N MET A 67 -0.85 15.67 -18.02
CA MET A 67 0.09 16.47 -17.24
C MET A 67 0.24 17.85 -17.86
N SER A 68 -0.02 18.88 -17.06
CA SER A 68 0.34 20.26 -17.36
C SER A 68 1.80 20.53 -16.95
N PRO A 69 2.46 21.55 -17.52
CA PRO A 69 3.80 21.93 -17.09
C PRO A 69 3.82 22.26 -15.59
N PRO A 70 4.86 21.84 -14.83
CA PRO A 70 4.95 22.15 -13.42
C PRO A 70 5.22 23.63 -13.17
N ALA A 71 4.85 24.12 -11.99
CA ALA A 71 5.46 25.31 -11.42
C ALA A 71 6.92 24.98 -11.07
N TRP A 72 7.86 25.58 -11.81
CA TRP A 72 9.30 25.39 -11.62
C TRP A 72 9.78 26.23 -10.44
N VAL A 73 10.26 25.58 -9.38
CA VAL A 73 10.77 26.25 -8.18
C VAL A 73 12.23 25.89 -7.96
N GLU A 74 13.12 26.77 -8.42
CA GLU A 74 14.56 26.66 -8.18
C GLU A 74 14.88 27.02 -6.72
N LEU A 75 15.59 26.13 -6.04
CA LEU A 75 16.04 26.33 -4.67
C LEU A 75 17.45 26.93 -4.65
N LYS A 76 17.64 27.94 -3.80
CA LYS A 76 18.93 28.63 -3.61
C LYS A 76 20.04 27.72 -3.06
N ASP A 77 19.68 26.71 -2.26
CA ASP A 77 20.59 25.77 -1.62
C ASP A 77 19.86 24.48 -1.22
N ASP A 78 20.62 23.50 -0.71
CA ASP A 78 20.13 22.16 -0.36
C ASP A 78 19.82 21.99 1.14
N ARG A 79 19.56 23.11 1.84
CA ARG A 79 19.26 23.11 3.29
C ARG A 79 17.80 22.77 3.55
N ILE A 80 17.53 22.13 4.67
CA ILE A 80 16.18 21.68 5.05
C ILE A 80 15.23 22.89 5.15
N GLU A 81 15.69 23.97 5.78
CA GLU A 81 14.91 25.18 5.99
C GLU A 81 14.50 25.81 4.66
N THR A 82 15.38 25.75 3.65
CA THR A 82 15.11 26.27 2.31
C THR A 82 14.02 25.47 1.61
N TYR A 83 14.05 24.14 1.67
CA TYR A 83 12.95 23.33 1.12
C TYR A 83 11.65 23.60 1.86
N VAL A 84 11.65 23.51 3.19
CA VAL A 84 10.43 23.62 4.00
C VAL A 84 9.78 24.99 3.82
N ARG A 85 10.53 26.08 3.94
CA ARG A 85 9.98 27.45 3.78
C ARG A 85 9.47 27.70 2.38
N THR A 86 10.23 27.29 1.36
CA THR A 86 9.83 27.51 -0.03
C THR A 86 8.55 26.72 -0.36
N ILE A 87 8.49 25.44 0.00
CA ILE A 87 7.26 24.62 -0.18
C ILE A 87 6.08 25.26 0.55
N GLN A 88 6.24 25.66 1.82
CA GLN A 88 5.19 26.34 2.58
C GLN A 88 4.71 27.61 1.90
N SER A 89 5.62 28.47 1.43
CA SER A 89 5.25 29.71 0.74
C SER A 89 4.50 29.45 -0.56
N THR A 90 4.93 28.48 -1.38
CA THR A 90 4.27 28.15 -2.64
C THR A 90 2.86 27.60 -2.39
N LEU A 91 2.69 26.72 -1.40
CA LEU A 91 1.39 26.18 -1.02
C LEU A 91 0.44 27.25 -0.43
N GLY A 92 0.97 28.27 0.25
CA GLY A 92 0.19 29.36 0.81
C GLY A 92 -0.29 30.40 -0.22
N VAL A 93 0.48 30.62 -1.29
CA VAL A 93 0.14 31.54 -2.38
C VAL A 93 -0.76 30.86 -3.41
N GLU A 94 -0.48 29.61 -3.74
CA GLU A 94 -1.21 28.82 -4.72
C GLU A 94 -2.15 27.83 -4.01
N GLY A 95 -3.35 28.26 -3.64
CA GLY A 95 -4.36 27.43 -2.98
C GLY A 95 -4.92 26.27 -3.83
N ARG A 96 -4.20 25.81 -4.87
CA ARG A 96 -4.63 24.78 -5.84
C ARG A 96 -3.57 23.72 -6.16
N ILE A 97 -2.41 23.69 -5.49
CA ILE A 97 -1.39 22.67 -5.77
C ILE A 97 -1.90 21.28 -5.38
N GLN A 98 -2.00 20.38 -6.36
CA GLN A 98 -2.42 18.99 -6.18
C GLN A 98 -1.27 18.10 -5.69
N MET A 99 -0.03 18.44 -6.02
CA MET A 99 1.14 17.60 -5.80
C MET A 99 2.42 18.42 -5.63
N VAL A 100 3.23 18.05 -4.65
CA VAL A 100 4.59 18.55 -4.45
C VAL A 100 5.60 17.51 -4.93
N VAL A 101 6.45 17.84 -5.90
CA VAL A 101 7.54 16.98 -6.36
C VAL A 101 8.87 17.63 -5.99
N CYS A 102 9.72 16.91 -5.26
CA CYS A 102 11.02 17.42 -4.81
C CYS A 102 12.16 16.55 -5.33
N ILE A 103 13.13 17.16 -6.02
CA ILE A 103 14.39 16.50 -6.36
C ILE A 103 15.39 16.77 -5.23
N ILE A 104 15.94 15.72 -4.64
CA ILE A 104 16.94 15.82 -3.57
C ILE A 104 18.29 15.27 -4.02
N MET A 105 19.35 15.82 -3.44
CA MET A 105 20.74 15.45 -3.74
C MET A 105 21.28 14.51 -2.67
N GLY A 106 21.89 13.39 -3.09
CA GLY A 106 22.49 12.42 -2.17
C GLY A 106 21.45 11.68 -1.31
N THR A 107 21.91 10.97 -0.29
CA THR A 107 21.06 10.24 0.67
C THR A 107 20.79 11.13 1.89
N ARG A 108 19.72 11.93 1.80
CA ARG A 108 19.31 12.94 2.80
C ARG A 108 18.00 12.55 3.49
N ASP A 109 18.07 11.56 4.37
CA ASP A 109 16.90 11.05 5.10
C ASP A 109 16.29 12.11 6.04
N ASP A 110 17.13 13.02 6.55
CA ASP A 110 16.78 14.22 7.29
C ASP A 110 15.86 15.16 6.47
N LEU A 111 16.24 15.42 5.22
CA LEU A 111 15.46 16.25 4.31
C LEU A 111 14.16 15.56 3.88
N TYR A 112 14.22 14.27 3.54
CA TYR A 112 13.04 13.47 3.22
C TYR A 112 12.02 13.53 4.36
N ARG A 113 12.49 13.37 5.60
CA ARG A 113 11.67 13.45 6.80
C ARG A 113 11.01 14.82 6.95
N ALA A 114 11.75 15.90 6.77
CA ALA A 114 11.22 17.26 6.89
C ALA A 114 10.13 17.53 5.83
N ILE A 115 10.38 17.16 4.57
CA ILE A 115 9.39 17.32 3.48
C ILE A 115 8.13 16.50 3.78
N LYS A 116 8.28 15.24 4.21
CA LYS A 116 7.14 14.39 4.54
C LYS A 116 6.37 14.90 5.75
N LYS A 117 7.03 15.37 6.81
CA LYS A 117 6.37 15.96 7.97
C LYS A 117 5.58 17.21 7.59
N LEU A 118 6.16 18.07 6.76
CA LEU A 118 5.47 19.23 6.21
C LEU A 118 4.21 18.80 5.44
N CYS A 119 4.36 17.97 4.42
CA CYS A 119 3.30 17.65 3.47
C CYS A 119 2.22 16.70 4.03
N CYS A 120 2.54 15.90 5.05
CA CYS A 120 1.60 14.93 5.62
C CYS A 120 0.93 15.41 6.91
N VAL A 121 1.52 16.37 7.64
CA VAL A 121 1.04 16.79 8.97
C VAL A 121 0.66 18.27 9.01
N GLN A 122 1.52 19.14 8.48
CA GLN A 122 1.35 20.60 8.63
C GLN A 122 0.52 21.21 7.50
N THR A 123 0.84 20.86 6.26
CA THR A 123 0.18 21.39 5.05
C THR A 123 -0.16 20.19 4.16
N PRO A 124 -1.35 19.57 4.35
CA PRO A 124 -1.67 18.30 3.73
C PRO A 124 -1.73 18.38 2.21
N VAL A 125 -0.70 17.82 1.57
CA VAL A 125 -0.61 17.71 0.11
C VAL A 125 0.19 16.44 -0.24
N PRO A 126 -0.26 15.63 -1.21
CA PRO A 126 0.53 14.51 -1.70
C PRO A 126 1.93 14.95 -2.19
N SER A 127 2.96 14.17 -1.85
CA SER A 127 4.34 14.49 -2.19
C SER A 127 5.15 13.33 -2.76
N GLN A 128 6.00 13.64 -3.75
CA GLN A 128 6.94 12.73 -4.38
C GLN A 128 8.36 13.26 -4.22
N VAL A 129 9.21 12.51 -3.53
CA VAL A 129 10.62 12.85 -3.35
C VAL A 129 11.44 11.95 -4.26
N ILE A 130 12.32 12.54 -5.06
CA ILE A 130 13.10 11.87 -6.10
C ILE A 130 14.58 12.13 -5.83
N ASN A 131 15.38 11.08 -5.70
CA ASN A 131 16.82 11.24 -5.61
C ASN A 131 17.38 11.52 -7.00
N VAL A 132 18.23 12.55 -7.13
CA VAL A 132 18.89 12.89 -8.39
C VAL A 132 19.64 11.70 -8.99
N ARG A 133 20.20 10.81 -8.16
CA ARG A 133 20.92 9.60 -8.60
C ARG A 133 20.02 8.62 -9.35
N THR A 134 18.72 8.61 -9.05
CA THR A 134 17.73 7.73 -9.69
C THR A 134 17.38 8.20 -11.11
N ILE A 135 17.46 9.51 -11.35
CA ILE A 135 17.11 10.13 -12.64
C ILE A 135 18.33 10.54 -13.47
N GLY A 136 19.53 10.53 -12.89
CA GLY A 136 20.77 10.91 -13.57
C GLY A 136 21.33 9.86 -14.56
N GLN A 137 20.67 8.71 -14.74
CA GLN A 137 21.07 7.68 -15.70
C GLN A 137 20.11 7.66 -16.90
N PRO A 138 20.50 8.22 -18.07
CA PRO A 138 19.61 8.37 -19.22
C PRO A 138 18.97 7.05 -19.69
N THR A 139 19.73 5.95 -19.67
CA THR A 139 19.26 4.62 -20.10
C THR A 139 18.15 4.05 -19.23
N ARG A 140 18.05 4.49 -17.96
CA ARG A 140 17.03 4.01 -17.01
C ARG A 140 15.89 5.00 -16.81
N LEU A 141 16.06 6.25 -17.23
CA LEU A 141 15.15 7.36 -16.95
C LEU A 141 13.71 7.06 -17.35
N GLN A 142 13.48 6.46 -18.53
CA GLN A 142 12.12 6.09 -18.97
C GLN A 142 11.43 5.13 -18.00
N SER A 143 12.10 4.05 -17.60
CA SER A 143 11.53 3.05 -16.68
C SER A 143 11.31 3.61 -15.27
N VAL A 144 12.16 4.54 -14.84
CA VAL A 144 12.03 5.25 -13.57
C VAL A 144 10.85 6.21 -13.62
N ALA A 145 10.75 7.02 -14.69
CA ALA A 145 9.66 7.97 -14.90
C ALA A 145 8.30 7.26 -14.95
N GLN A 146 8.19 6.11 -15.64
CA GLN A 146 6.98 5.29 -15.63
C GLN A 146 6.55 4.90 -14.21
N LYS A 147 7.47 4.37 -13.39
CA LYS A 147 7.17 3.97 -12.01
C LYS A 147 6.79 5.16 -11.13
N ILE A 148 7.52 6.28 -11.27
CA ILE A 148 7.21 7.53 -10.58
C ILE A 148 5.80 7.98 -10.94
N LEU A 149 5.44 7.95 -12.22
CA LEU A 149 4.14 8.41 -12.69
C LEU A 149 2.99 7.52 -12.19
N LEU A 150 3.17 6.19 -12.20
CA LEU A 150 2.21 5.27 -11.58
C LEU A 150 2.04 5.57 -10.08
N GLN A 151 3.15 5.83 -9.37
CA GLN A 151 3.12 6.18 -7.95
C GLN A 151 2.42 7.53 -7.69
N ILE A 152 2.65 8.52 -8.54
CA ILE A 152 1.97 9.83 -8.47
C ILE A 152 0.46 9.65 -8.67
N ASN A 153 0.03 8.88 -9.67
CA ASN A 153 -1.40 8.64 -9.88
C ASN A 153 -2.05 8.02 -8.64
N CYS A 154 -1.42 7.02 -8.02
CA CYS A 154 -1.90 6.42 -6.76
C CYS A 154 -2.04 7.46 -5.63
N LYS A 155 -1.06 8.37 -5.50
CA LYS A 155 -1.02 9.40 -4.46
C LYS A 155 -2.09 10.47 -4.63
N LEU A 156 -2.56 10.66 -5.85
CA LEU A 156 -3.64 11.58 -6.20
C LEU A 156 -5.03 10.93 -6.14
N GLY A 157 -5.13 9.63 -5.86
CA GLY A 157 -6.39 8.89 -5.77
C GLY A 157 -6.77 8.13 -7.05
N GLY A 158 -5.87 8.04 -8.02
CA GLY A 158 -6.05 7.21 -9.22
C GLY A 158 -5.98 5.72 -8.92
N GLU A 159 -6.52 4.92 -9.84
CA GLU A 159 -6.62 3.47 -9.74
C GLU A 159 -5.88 2.84 -10.92
N LEU A 160 -4.84 2.04 -10.65
CA LEU A 160 -4.00 1.52 -11.73
C LEU A 160 -4.62 0.31 -12.41
N TRP A 161 -4.77 -0.78 -11.67
CA TRP A 161 -5.32 -2.05 -12.15
C TRP A 161 -6.11 -2.75 -11.05
N GLY A 162 -6.95 -3.71 -11.47
CA GLY A 162 -7.79 -4.52 -10.61
C GLY A 162 -7.67 -6.01 -10.91
N VAL A 163 -8.28 -6.83 -10.05
CA VAL A 163 -8.41 -8.28 -10.21
C VAL A 163 -9.84 -8.68 -9.89
N ASP A 164 -10.40 -9.62 -10.65
CA ASP A 164 -11.76 -10.10 -10.43
C ASP A 164 -11.85 -10.90 -9.13
N ILE A 165 -12.60 -10.37 -8.16
CA ILE A 165 -12.89 -11.02 -6.87
C ILE A 165 -14.41 -11.21 -6.80
N PRO A 166 -14.92 -12.46 -6.95
CA PRO A 166 -16.35 -12.74 -7.06
C PRO A 166 -17.10 -12.73 -5.71
N LEU A 167 -16.69 -11.86 -4.79
CA LEU A 167 -17.34 -11.67 -3.49
C LEU A 167 -18.07 -10.32 -3.49
N LYS A 168 -19.41 -10.38 -3.46
CA LYS A 168 -20.25 -9.19 -3.40
C LYS A 168 -20.09 -8.46 -2.05
N GLN A 169 -20.09 -7.13 -2.12
CA GLN A 169 -20.09 -6.21 -0.97
C GLN A 169 -19.00 -6.55 0.05
N LEU A 170 -17.78 -6.78 -0.47
CA LEU A 170 -16.60 -7.10 0.32
C LEU A 170 -15.83 -5.84 0.70
N MET A 171 -15.42 -5.75 1.96
CA MET A 171 -14.36 -4.87 2.43
C MET A 171 -13.16 -5.73 2.85
N VAL A 172 -11.97 -5.40 2.35
CA VAL A 172 -10.70 -6.00 2.79
C VAL A 172 -9.91 -4.99 3.62
N ILE A 173 -9.32 -5.44 4.71
CA ILE A 173 -8.63 -4.61 5.69
C ILE A 173 -7.25 -5.20 5.95
N GLY A 174 -6.23 -4.34 6.00
CA GLY A 174 -4.88 -4.67 6.43
C GLY A 174 -4.55 -3.92 7.70
N VAL A 175 -3.94 -4.62 8.64
CA VAL A 175 -3.48 -4.06 9.92
C VAL A 175 -2.05 -4.53 10.16
N ASP A 176 -1.14 -3.59 10.41
CA ASP A 176 0.26 -3.86 10.77
C ASP A 176 0.67 -2.91 11.90
N VAL A 177 1.53 -3.39 12.80
CA VAL A 177 2.08 -2.59 13.90
C VAL A 177 3.57 -2.40 13.65
N TYR A 178 3.99 -1.13 13.61
CA TYR A 178 5.38 -0.75 13.54
C TYR A 178 5.91 -0.43 14.93
N HIS A 179 7.00 -1.10 15.31
CA HIS A 179 7.80 -0.75 16.48
C HIS A 179 9.08 -0.05 16.06
N ASN A 180 9.34 1.09 16.66
CA ASN A 180 10.62 1.75 16.50
C ASN A 180 11.67 1.04 17.38
N PRO A 181 12.85 0.67 16.86
CA PRO A 181 13.90 0.03 17.65
C PRO A 181 14.46 0.92 18.78
N SER A 182 14.29 2.23 18.69
CA SER A 182 14.74 3.18 19.71
C SER A 182 13.85 3.12 20.95
N ARG A 183 14.48 3.00 22.14
CA ARG A 183 13.78 2.90 23.43
C ARG A 183 12.85 4.10 23.65
N GLY A 184 11.63 3.81 24.12
CA GLY A 184 10.64 4.82 24.55
C GLY A 184 9.74 5.36 23.45
N MET A 185 9.97 5.01 22.18
CA MET A 185 9.10 5.45 21.09
C MET A 185 7.79 4.63 21.05
N ARG A 186 6.68 5.33 20.81
CA ARG A 186 5.34 4.74 20.68
C ARG A 186 5.28 3.76 19.51
N SER A 187 4.54 2.66 19.69
CA SER A 187 4.21 1.77 18.57
C SER A 187 3.14 2.42 17.71
N VAL A 188 3.14 2.10 16.41
CA VAL A 188 2.25 2.75 15.44
C VAL A 188 1.47 1.71 14.67
N VAL A 189 0.16 1.81 14.72
CA VAL A 189 -0.76 0.96 13.96
C VAL A 189 -1.05 1.61 12.63
N GLY A 190 -0.82 0.89 11.54
CA GLY A 190 -1.34 1.22 10.23
C GLY A 190 -2.60 0.40 9.98
N PHE A 191 -3.71 1.06 9.64
CA PHE A 191 -4.97 0.43 9.30
C PHE A 191 -5.39 0.90 7.91
N VAL A 192 -5.56 -0.02 6.96
CA VAL A 192 -5.91 0.30 5.57
C VAL A 192 -7.06 -0.58 5.12
N SER A 193 -8.17 0.02 4.67
CA SER A 193 -9.38 -0.67 4.24
C SER A 193 -9.74 -0.31 2.81
N SER A 194 -10.20 -1.27 2.01
CA SER A 194 -10.83 -0.96 0.72
C SER A 194 -12.18 -0.26 0.94
N ILE A 195 -12.52 0.71 0.10
CA ILE A 195 -13.76 1.51 0.23
C ILE A 195 -14.70 1.43 -0.96
N ASN A 196 -14.37 0.68 -2.02
CA ASN A 196 -15.26 0.46 -3.15
C ASN A 196 -15.39 -1.03 -3.48
N LEU A 197 -16.44 -1.38 -4.23
CA LEU A 197 -16.78 -2.77 -4.56
C LEU A 197 -15.71 -3.49 -5.41
N THR A 198 -14.89 -2.75 -6.16
CA THR A 198 -13.80 -3.30 -6.98
C THR A 198 -12.48 -3.45 -6.21
N LEU A 199 -12.44 -3.08 -4.93
CA LEU A 199 -11.25 -3.15 -4.06
C LEU A 199 -10.04 -2.39 -4.60
N THR A 200 -10.29 -1.27 -5.28
CA THR A 200 -9.26 -0.41 -5.89
C THR A 200 -9.09 0.90 -5.11
N LYS A 201 -10.10 1.39 -4.41
CA LYS A 201 -9.97 2.57 -3.55
C LYS A 201 -9.67 2.18 -2.12
N TRP A 202 -8.84 2.97 -1.43
CA TRP A 202 -8.34 2.67 -0.09
C TRP A 202 -8.58 3.84 0.85
N TYR A 203 -8.94 3.52 2.09
CA TYR A 203 -8.98 4.46 3.19
C TYR A 203 -8.00 4.02 4.27
N SER A 204 -7.28 4.97 4.84
CA SER A 204 -6.15 4.72 5.72
C SER A 204 -6.24 5.51 7.02
N ARG A 205 -5.92 4.86 8.14
CA ARG A 205 -5.83 5.47 9.47
C ARG A 205 -4.56 5.01 10.17
N VAL A 206 -4.06 5.90 11.02
CA VAL A 206 -2.91 5.66 11.88
C VAL A 206 -3.33 5.89 13.31
N VAL A 207 -2.86 5.04 14.22
CA VAL A 207 -3.04 5.25 15.65
C VAL A 207 -1.71 4.99 16.36
N PHE A 208 -1.37 5.87 17.31
CA PHE A 208 -0.21 5.69 18.18
C PHE A 208 -0.63 5.01 19.47
N GLN A 209 0.12 3.98 19.87
CA GLN A 209 -0.12 3.22 21.10
C GLN A 209 1.13 3.17 21.97
N MET A 210 1.04 2.51 23.13
CA MET A 210 2.16 2.45 24.07
C MET A 210 3.40 1.77 23.42
N PRO A 211 4.62 2.14 23.85
CA PRO A 211 5.83 1.50 23.34
C PRO A 211 5.79 -0.03 23.48
N HIS A 212 6.20 -0.76 22.44
CA HIS A 212 6.24 -2.24 22.37
C HIS A 212 4.91 -2.98 22.54
N GLN A 213 3.79 -2.26 22.63
CA GLN A 213 2.48 -2.86 22.59
C GLN A 213 2.23 -3.38 21.17
N GLU A 214 2.04 -4.71 21.00
CA GLU A 214 1.66 -5.32 19.72
C GLU A 214 0.14 -5.37 19.55
N ILE A 215 -0.60 -5.68 20.62
CA ILE A 215 -2.06 -5.81 20.58
C ILE A 215 -2.72 -4.43 20.46
N VAL A 216 -3.67 -4.29 19.52
CA VAL A 216 -4.29 -3.01 19.19
C VAL A 216 -5.54 -2.74 20.05
N ASP A 217 -5.57 -1.58 20.72
CA ASP A 217 -6.71 -1.13 21.56
C ASP A 217 -7.68 -0.19 20.84
N SER A 218 -7.29 0.37 19.69
CA SER A 218 -7.99 1.48 19.05
C SER A 218 -8.57 1.11 17.68
N LEU A 219 -8.90 -0.18 17.48
CA LEU A 219 -9.49 -0.66 16.22
C LEU A 219 -10.86 -0.03 15.94
N LYS A 220 -11.60 0.35 16.99
CA LYS A 220 -12.93 0.96 16.86
C LYS A 220 -12.92 2.25 16.04
N LEU A 221 -11.96 3.12 16.32
CA LEU A 221 -11.83 4.40 15.63
C LEU A 221 -11.56 4.20 14.12
N CYS A 222 -10.72 3.21 13.79
CA CYS A 222 -10.36 2.91 12.41
C CYS A 222 -11.55 2.30 11.65
N LEU A 223 -12.15 1.22 12.17
CA LEU A 223 -13.18 0.48 11.46
C LEU A 223 -14.47 1.30 11.28
N VAL A 224 -14.91 2.05 12.29
CA VAL A 224 -16.09 2.92 12.15
C VAL A 224 -15.86 3.98 11.06
N GLY A 225 -14.67 4.59 11.01
CA GLY A 225 -14.31 5.52 9.95
C GLY A 225 -14.32 4.88 8.55
N SER A 226 -13.77 3.67 8.43
CA SER A 226 -13.78 2.89 7.19
C SER A 226 -15.19 2.53 6.72
N LEU A 227 -16.08 2.11 7.64
CA LEU A 227 -17.47 1.75 7.33
C LEU A 227 -18.27 2.97 6.86
N LYS A 228 -18.09 4.13 7.51
CA LYS A 228 -18.70 5.39 7.06
C LYS A 228 -18.24 5.75 5.64
N LYS A 229 -16.93 5.67 5.38
CA LYS A 229 -16.38 5.96 4.04
C LYS A 229 -16.83 4.98 2.97
N PHE A 230 -16.96 3.70 3.31
CA PHE A 230 -17.53 2.71 2.41
C PHE A 230 -19.00 3.03 2.09
N TYR A 231 -19.79 3.43 3.09
CA TYR A 231 -21.18 3.85 2.86
C TYR A 231 -21.27 5.11 2.00
N GLU A 232 -20.43 6.11 2.24
CA GLU A 232 -20.36 7.33 1.42
C GLU A 232 -20.08 7.03 -0.06
N VAL A 233 -19.22 6.06 -0.35
CA VAL A 233 -18.82 5.69 -1.73
C VAL A 233 -19.82 4.77 -2.42
N ASN A 234 -20.43 3.83 -1.70
CA ASN A 234 -21.24 2.76 -2.31
C ASN A 234 -22.73 2.87 -2.00
N HIS A 235 -23.15 3.76 -1.10
CA HIS A 235 -24.52 3.88 -0.57
C HIS A 235 -25.06 2.58 0.06
N CYS A 236 -24.16 1.68 0.46
CA CYS A 236 -24.44 0.49 1.24
C CYS A 236 -23.25 0.17 2.15
N LEU A 237 -23.47 -0.59 3.22
CA LEU A 237 -22.41 -1.12 4.09
C LEU A 237 -21.91 -2.47 3.54
N PRO A 238 -20.65 -2.86 3.79
CA PRO A 238 -20.14 -4.13 3.31
C PRO A 238 -20.83 -5.29 4.05
N GLU A 239 -21.27 -6.32 3.33
CA GLU A 239 -21.83 -7.53 3.92
C GLU A 239 -20.74 -8.47 4.46
N LYS A 240 -19.53 -8.37 3.91
CA LYS A 240 -18.40 -9.24 4.25
C LYS A 240 -17.17 -8.38 4.52
N ILE A 241 -16.49 -8.65 5.63
CA ILE A 241 -15.26 -7.96 6.01
C ILE A 241 -14.16 -9.01 6.18
N VAL A 242 -13.06 -8.86 5.45
CA VAL A 242 -11.89 -9.73 5.58
C VAL A 242 -10.73 -8.90 6.11
N VAL A 243 -10.21 -9.27 7.27
CA VAL A 243 -9.10 -8.59 7.95
C VAL A 243 -7.86 -9.44 7.83
N TYR A 244 -6.75 -8.84 7.42
CA TYR A 244 -5.42 -9.42 7.46
C TYR A 244 -4.55 -8.65 8.45
N ARG A 245 -4.19 -9.32 9.54
CA ARG A 245 -3.40 -8.79 10.65
C ARG A 245 -1.97 -9.32 10.58
N ASP A 246 -1.01 -8.48 10.19
CA ASP A 246 0.42 -8.79 10.10
C ASP A 246 1.14 -8.35 11.39
N GLY A 247 2.19 -9.06 11.80
CA GLY A 247 3.03 -8.70 12.96
C GLY A 247 2.84 -9.55 14.22
N VAL A 248 1.92 -10.53 14.18
CA VAL A 248 1.52 -11.29 15.39
C VAL A 248 2.11 -12.71 15.39
N SER A 249 2.63 -13.12 16.55
CA SER A 249 3.18 -14.47 16.79
C SER A 249 2.10 -15.49 17.19
N ASP A 250 2.42 -16.80 17.14
CA ASP A 250 1.50 -17.88 17.53
C ASP A 250 0.98 -17.73 18.96
N GLY A 251 1.84 -17.30 19.89
CA GLY A 251 1.48 -17.09 21.29
C GLY A 251 0.42 -16.01 21.53
N GLN A 252 0.14 -15.18 20.53
CA GLN A 252 -0.83 -14.07 20.60
C GLN A 252 -2.12 -14.36 19.84
N LEU A 253 -2.25 -15.49 19.12
CA LEU A 253 -3.46 -15.82 18.33
C LEU A 253 -4.73 -15.82 19.18
N LYS A 254 -4.67 -16.43 20.38
CA LYS A 254 -5.78 -16.43 21.34
C LYS A 254 -6.12 -15.03 21.85
N THR A 255 -5.12 -14.15 21.99
CA THR A 255 -5.33 -12.75 22.35
C THR A 255 -6.03 -11.98 21.23
N ILE A 256 -5.64 -12.19 19.97
CA ILE A 256 -6.35 -11.59 18.83
C ILE A 256 -7.82 -12.04 18.84
N ALA A 257 -8.07 -13.35 19.01
CA ALA A 257 -9.42 -13.92 19.04
C ALA A 257 -10.29 -13.37 20.18
N SER A 258 -9.73 -13.22 21.37
CA SER A 258 -10.47 -12.82 22.58
C SER A 258 -10.52 -11.31 22.83
N TYR A 259 -9.66 -10.52 22.16
CA TYR A 259 -9.53 -9.09 22.43
C TYR A 259 -9.69 -8.20 21.19
N GLU A 260 -8.92 -8.38 20.12
CA GLU A 260 -9.01 -7.52 18.92
C GLU A 260 -10.31 -7.77 18.13
N ILE A 261 -10.70 -9.03 17.96
CA ILE A 261 -11.89 -9.41 17.19
C ILE A 261 -13.19 -8.87 17.84
N PRO A 262 -13.42 -9.02 19.15
CA PRO A 262 -14.60 -8.42 19.79
C PRO A 262 -14.64 -6.89 19.67
N GLN A 263 -13.50 -6.20 19.68
CA GLN A 263 -13.47 -4.76 19.43
C GLN A 263 -13.96 -4.40 18.02
N LEU A 264 -13.55 -5.16 17.01
CA LEU A 264 -14.02 -4.97 15.64
C LEU A 264 -15.53 -5.25 15.52
N GLN A 265 -16.02 -6.33 16.14
CA GLN A 265 -17.45 -6.67 16.11
C GLN A 265 -18.31 -5.62 16.81
N LYS A 266 -17.85 -5.05 17.94
CA LYS A 266 -18.51 -3.92 18.61
C LYS A 266 -18.64 -2.66 17.75
N CYS A 267 -17.89 -2.54 16.66
CA CYS A 267 -18.04 -1.42 15.72
C CYS A 267 -19.35 -1.50 14.94
N PHE A 268 -19.93 -2.69 14.77
CA PHE A 268 -21.13 -2.89 13.98
C PHE A 268 -22.36 -2.30 14.67
N GLU A 269 -22.38 -2.28 16.00
CA GLU A 269 -23.42 -1.64 16.82
C GLU A 269 -23.53 -0.13 16.60
N ALA A 270 -22.52 0.50 15.98
CA ALA A 270 -22.60 1.91 15.60
C ALA A 270 -23.50 2.17 14.37
N PHE A 271 -24.00 1.11 13.73
CA PHE A 271 -24.84 1.17 12.53
C PHE A 271 -26.12 0.36 12.76
N GLU A 272 -27.25 0.92 12.35
CA GLU A 272 -28.57 0.32 12.57
C GLU A 272 -28.74 -1.00 11.81
N ASN A 273 -29.19 -2.05 12.51
CA ASN A 273 -29.47 -3.38 11.94
C ASN A 273 -28.32 -3.99 11.13
N TYR A 274 -27.07 -3.70 11.51
CA TYR A 274 -25.89 -4.10 10.75
C TYR A 274 -25.19 -5.33 11.34
N HIS A 275 -25.23 -6.44 10.60
CA HIS A 275 -24.65 -7.72 11.02
C HIS A 275 -23.82 -8.35 9.88
N PRO A 276 -22.64 -7.80 9.55
CA PRO A 276 -21.81 -8.34 8.49
C PRO A 276 -21.14 -9.64 8.92
N LYS A 277 -20.75 -10.44 7.92
CA LYS A 277 -19.88 -11.59 8.13
C LYS A 277 -18.42 -11.14 8.16
N MET A 278 -17.60 -11.77 8.98
CA MET A 278 -16.21 -11.40 9.19
C MET A 278 -15.28 -12.61 9.09
N VAL A 279 -14.15 -12.42 8.42
CA VAL A 279 -13.03 -13.35 8.40
C VAL A 279 -11.77 -12.62 8.85
N VAL A 280 -11.00 -13.22 9.76
CA VAL A 280 -9.77 -12.61 10.29
C VAL A 280 -8.61 -13.58 10.11
N PHE A 281 -7.63 -13.17 9.31
CA PHE A 281 -6.37 -13.85 9.11
C PHE A 281 -5.27 -13.17 9.90
N VAL A 282 -4.47 -13.96 10.61
CA VAL A 282 -3.15 -13.55 11.09
C VAL A 282 -2.12 -13.93 10.03
N VAL A 283 -1.29 -12.98 9.63
CA VAL A 283 -0.29 -13.11 8.56
C VAL A 283 1.10 -13.16 9.17
N GLN A 284 1.80 -14.26 8.95
CA GLN A 284 3.13 -14.51 9.49
C GLN A 284 4.15 -14.65 8.36
N LYS A 285 5.02 -13.64 8.22
CA LYS A 285 6.08 -13.57 7.21
C LYS A 285 7.48 -13.93 7.73
N LYS A 286 7.66 -14.03 9.04
CA LYS A 286 8.94 -14.41 9.68
C LYS A 286 8.80 -15.82 10.24
N ILE A 287 8.88 -16.80 9.35
CA ILE A 287 8.73 -18.23 9.66
C ILE A 287 10.01 -18.98 9.31
N ILE A 288 10.23 -20.13 9.97
CA ILE A 288 11.38 -21.01 9.74
C ILE A 288 11.08 -22.00 8.60
N THR A 289 9.80 -22.30 8.36
CA THR A 289 9.33 -23.25 7.34
C THR A 289 9.72 -22.81 5.93
N ASN A 290 10.46 -23.68 5.23
CA ASN A 290 10.79 -23.55 3.81
C ASN A 290 10.10 -24.65 3.01
N VAL A 291 9.69 -24.34 1.78
CA VAL A 291 9.01 -25.28 0.88
C VAL A 291 9.78 -25.37 -0.42
N TYR A 292 10.05 -26.59 -0.86
CA TYR A 292 10.76 -26.90 -2.09
C TYR A 292 9.92 -27.81 -2.97
N ARG A 293 10.00 -27.63 -4.29
CA ARG A 293 9.45 -28.56 -5.26
C ARG A 293 10.54 -29.55 -5.65
N SER A 294 10.26 -30.84 -5.48
CA SER A 294 11.16 -31.91 -5.94
C SER A 294 11.18 -31.95 -7.47
N SER A 295 12.36 -31.85 -8.07
CA SER A 295 12.63 -32.19 -9.47
C SER A 295 13.55 -33.42 -9.50
N THR A 296 13.64 -34.11 -10.64
CA THR A 296 14.34 -35.41 -10.80
C THR A 296 15.75 -35.47 -10.19
N GLU A 297 16.50 -34.37 -10.17
CA GLU A 297 17.86 -34.32 -9.62
C GLU A 297 18.12 -33.19 -8.62
N HIS A 298 17.20 -32.21 -8.50
CA HIS A 298 17.42 -30.99 -7.70
C HIS A 298 16.13 -30.48 -7.04
N PHE A 299 16.29 -29.81 -5.90
CA PHE A 299 15.22 -29.03 -5.28
C PHE A 299 15.16 -27.64 -5.91
N VAL A 300 13.97 -27.24 -6.34
CA VAL A 300 13.73 -25.91 -6.91
C VAL A 300 12.67 -25.17 -6.11
N THR A 301 12.72 -23.84 -6.17
CA THR A 301 11.65 -23.01 -5.59
C THR A 301 10.32 -23.34 -6.26
N PRO A 302 9.23 -23.55 -5.50
CA PRO A 302 7.90 -23.76 -6.07
C PRO A 302 7.45 -22.57 -6.91
N SER A 303 6.51 -22.79 -7.83
CA SER A 303 5.93 -21.69 -8.60
C SER A 303 5.08 -20.80 -7.70
N PRO A 304 5.02 -19.48 -7.96
CA PRO A 304 4.10 -18.62 -7.26
C PRO A 304 2.64 -19.09 -7.40
N GLY A 305 1.87 -18.95 -6.32
CA GLY A 305 0.54 -19.54 -6.19
C GLY A 305 0.54 -20.94 -5.56
N THR A 306 1.70 -21.51 -5.25
CA THR A 306 1.78 -22.77 -4.49
C THR A 306 1.19 -22.57 -3.09
N VAL A 307 0.26 -23.44 -2.73
CA VAL A 307 -0.39 -23.50 -1.41
C VAL A 307 -0.05 -24.82 -0.73
N VAL A 308 0.20 -24.78 0.57
CA VAL A 308 0.32 -25.97 1.42
C VAL A 308 -0.61 -25.78 2.61
N ASP A 309 -1.66 -26.57 2.68
CA ASP A 309 -2.75 -26.47 3.67
C ASP A 309 -2.98 -27.76 4.47
N HIS A 310 -2.12 -28.75 4.30
CA HIS A 310 -2.17 -30.03 5.03
C HIS A 310 -0.77 -30.50 5.46
N THR A 311 -0.73 -31.53 6.31
CA THR A 311 0.47 -32.23 6.82
C THR A 311 1.38 -31.41 7.74
N ILE A 312 1.73 -30.18 7.38
CA ILE A 312 2.62 -29.28 8.13
C ILE A 312 1.87 -28.12 8.80
N THR A 313 0.54 -28.11 8.68
CA THR A 313 -0.39 -27.13 9.21
C THR A 313 -0.83 -27.47 10.64
N SER A 314 -1.44 -26.52 11.32
CA SER A 314 -1.93 -26.66 12.68
C SER A 314 -3.06 -27.68 12.77
N CYS A 315 -3.09 -28.45 13.87
CA CYS A 315 -4.27 -29.25 14.23
C CYS A 315 -5.35 -28.42 14.94
N GLU A 316 -5.00 -27.24 15.48
CA GLU A 316 -5.90 -26.40 16.28
C GLU A 316 -6.60 -25.31 15.44
N TRP A 317 -5.92 -24.79 14.42
CA TRP A 317 -6.39 -23.67 13.61
C TRP A 317 -6.57 -24.06 12.15
N VAL A 318 -7.41 -23.33 11.43
CA VAL A 318 -7.47 -23.43 9.97
C VAL A 318 -6.39 -22.52 9.39
N ASP A 319 -5.29 -23.09 8.94
CA ASP A 319 -4.12 -22.38 8.44
C ASP A 319 -3.63 -22.91 7.08
N PHE A 320 -2.83 -22.10 6.39
CA PHE A 320 -2.17 -22.48 5.15
C PHE A 320 -0.92 -21.65 4.89
N TYR A 321 0.01 -22.22 4.14
CA TYR A 321 1.16 -21.52 3.59
C TYR A 321 0.89 -21.16 2.13
N LEU A 322 1.23 -19.94 1.74
CA LEU A 322 1.13 -19.49 0.35
C LEU A 322 2.43 -18.84 -0.09
N LEU A 323 3.01 -19.37 -1.16
CA LEU A 323 4.12 -18.73 -1.88
C LEU A 323 3.56 -17.82 -2.97
N ALA A 324 3.28 -16.57 -2.65
CA ALA A 324 2.59 -15.66 -3.56
C ALA A 324 3.48 -14.98 -4.62
N HIS A 325 4.81 -15.00 -4.48
CA HIS A 325 5.71 -14.16 -5.26
C HIS A 325 6.84 -14.95 -5.90
N HIS A 326 7.33 -14.44 -7.03
CA HIS A 326 8.52 -14.97 -7.68
C HIS A 326 9.79 -14.49 -6.98
N VAL A 327 10.74 -15.40 -6.78
CA VAL A 327 12.05 -15.10 -6.17
C VAL A 327 13.14 -15.16 -7.23
N ARG A 328 13.88 -14.06 -7.40
CA ARG A 328 14.96 -13.98 -8.40
C ARG A 328 16.25 -14.65 -7.97
N GLN A 329 16.53 -14.66 -6.66
CA GLN A 329 17.74 -15.20 -6.07
C GLN A 329 17.40 -15.85 -4.73
N GLY A 330 17.94 -17.05 -4.48
CA GLY A 330 17.67 -17.82 -3.28
C GLY A 330 16.32 -18.55 -3.31
N CYS A 331 15.90 -19.04 -2.13
CA CYS A 331 14.65 -19.76 -1.97
C CYS A 331 13.51 -18.81 -1.57
N GLY A 332 12.33 -19.03 -2.15
CA GLY A 332 11.12 -18.34 -1.74
C GLY A 332 10.62 -18.83 -0.40
N ILE A 333 10.59 -17.94 0.59
CA ILE A 333 9.98 -18.21 1.89
C ILE A 333 8.47 -17.97 1.76
N PRO A 334 7.62 -18.98 2.01
CA PRO A 334 6.18 -18.79 1.97
C PRO A 334 5.72 -17.81 3.06
N THR A 335 4.46 -17.41 2.96
CA THR A 335 3.78 -16.67 4.04
C THR A 335 2.77 -17.61 4.67
N HIS A 336 2.77 -17.68 6.00
CA HIS A 336 1.82 -18.47 6.77
C HIS A 336 0.60 -17.62 7.13
N TYR A 337 -0.60 -18.16 6.90
CA TYR A 337 -1.87 -17.50 7.16
C TYR A 337 -2.69 -18.37 8.10
N VAL A 338 -3.07 -17.82 9.25
CA VAL A 338 -3.90 -18.51 10.24
C VAL A 338 -5.27 -17.84 10.30
N CYS A 339 -6.33 -18.57 10.01
CA CYS A 339 -7.70 -18.08 10.10
C CYS A 339 -8.19 -18.19 11.56
N VAL A 340 -8.31 -17.04 12.23
CA VAL A 340 -8.69 -16.95 13.64
C VAL A 340 -10.22 -16.81 13.81
N LEU A 341 -10.91 -16.28 12.80
CA LEU A 341 -12.36 -16.18 12.77
C LEU A 341 -12.86 -16.34 11.33
N ASN A 342 -13.97 -17.06 11.13
CA ASN A 342 -14.66 -17.17 9.85
C ASN A 342 -16.18 -17.30 10.03
N THR A 343 -16.88 -16.18 10.27
CA THR A 343 -18.35 -16.15 10.28
C THR A 343 -18.95 -16.05 8.88
N ALA A 344 -18.10 -15.86 7.87
CA ALA A 344 -18.50 -15.86 6.46
C ALA A 344 -18.70 -17.26 5.88
N HIS A 345 -18.27 -18.30 6.60
CA HIS A 345 -18.24 -19.69 6.12
C HIS A 345 -17.55 -19.82 4.75
N LEU A 346 -16.48 -19.05 4.52
CA LEU A 346 -15.66 -19.22 3.33
C LEU A 346 -14.96 -20.58 3.41
N SER A 347 -15.01 -21.35 2.33
CA SER A 347 -14.23 -22.58 2.21
C SER A 347 -12.73 -22.27 2.22
N PRO A 348 -11.86 -23.23 2.61
CA PRO A 348 -10.42 -23.08 2.51
C PRO A 348 -9.94 -22.62 1.12
N ASP A 349 -10.47 -23.21 0.05
CA ASP A 349 -10.16 -22.79 -1.34
C ASP A 349 -10.48 -21.31 -1.58
N HIS A 350 -11.66 -20.85 -1.15
CA HIS A 350 -12.04 -19.44 -1.31
C HIS A 350 -11.13 -18.50 -0.51
N MET A 351 -10.73 -18.89 0.70
CA MET A 351 -9.80 -18.12 1.54
C MET A 351 -8.41 -18.01 0.90
N GLN A 352 -7.89 -19.13 0.39
CA GLN A 352 -6.57 -19.20 -0.27
C GLN A 352 -6.57 -18.38 -1.57
N ARG A 353 -7.58 -18.55 -2.42
CA ARG A 353 -7.72 -17.83 -3.70
C ARG A 353 -7.92 -16.33 -3.50
N LEU A 354 -8.74 -15.92 -2.53
CA LEU A 354 -8.90 -14.51 -2.17
C LEU A 354 -7.55 -13.91 -1.76
N THR A 355 -6.82 -14.60 -0.87
CA THR A 355 -5.51 -14.16 -0.39
C THR A 355 -4.53 -14.00 -1.55
N PHE A 356 -4.47 -14.96 -2.46
CA PHE A 356 -3.60 -14.88 -3.64
C PHE A 356 -4.00 -13.74 -4.59
N LYS A 357 -5.29 -13.54 -4.86
CA LYS A 357 -5.77 -12.40 -5.67
C LYS A 357 -5.35 -11.06 -5.08
N LEU A 358 -5.47 -10.87 -3.76
CA LEU A 358 -5.06 -9.64 -3.09
C LEU A 358 -3.55 -9.39 -3.15
N CYS A 359 -2.71 -10.42 -3.32
CA CYS A 359 -1.27 -10.26 -3.55
C CYS A 359 -0.93 -9.61 -4.90
N HIS A 360 -1.88 -9.49 -5.83
CA HIS A 360 -1.72 -8.81 -7.11
C HIS A 360 -2.07 -7.31 -7.05
N MET A 361 -2.65 -6.83 -5.94
CA MET A 361 -3.28 -5.51 -5.85
C MET A 361 -2.36 -4.41 -5.27
N TYR A 362 -1.05 -4.66 -5.17
CA TYR A 362 -0.09 -3.67 -4.65
C TYR A 362 0.53 -2.85 -5.77
N TRP A 363 0.08 -1.61 -5.90
CA TRP A 363 0.32 -0.79 -7.09
C TRP A 363 1.74 -0.26 -7.27
N ASN A 364 2.56 -0.25 -6.21
CA ASN A 364 3.96 0.16 -6.32
C ASN A 364 4.86 -0.97 -6.87
N TRP A 365 4.29 -2.13 -7.19
CA TRP A 365 4.97 -3.25 -7.83
C TRP A 365 4.03 -3.94 -8.84
N PRO A 366 4.26 -3.79 -10.15
CA PRO A 366 3.44 -4.44 -11.19
C PRO A 366 3.82 -5.92 -11.32
N GLY A 367 3.49 -6.65 -10.27
CA GLY A 367 3.74 -8.07 -10.07
C GLY A 367 3.10 -8.52 -8.77
N THR A 368 3.16 -9.82 -8.48
CA THR A 368 2.70 -10.32 -7.19
C THR A 368 3.68 -10.01 -6.07
N ILE A 369 3.17 -9.67 -4.90
CA ILE A 369 3.95 -9.48 -3.68
C ILE A 369 3.72 -10.60 -2.66
N ARG A 370 4.59 -10.67 -1.65
CA ARG A 370 4.62 -11.76 -0.65
C ARG A 370 3.39 -11.83 0.27
N VAL A 371 2.75 -10.70 0.53
CA VAL A 371 1.59 -10.56 1.43
C VAL A 371 0.48 -9.81 0.68
N PRO A 372 -0.80 -9.91 1.09
CA PRO A 372 -1.89 -9.16 0.48
C PRO A 372 -1.59 -7.65 0.43
N ALA A 373 -2.03 -6.99 -0.64
CA ALA A 373 -1.92 -5.54 -0.79
C ALA A 373 -2.37 -4.74 0.44
N PRO A 374 -3.52 -5.02 1.09
CA PRO A 374 -3.92 -4.32 2.31
C PRO A 374 -2.86 -4.39 3.43
N CYS A 375 -2.24 -5.55 3.68
CA CYS A 375 -1.15 -5.69 4.65
C CYS A 375 0.05 -4.84 4.27
N LYS A 376 0.43 -4.87 2.99
CA LYS A 376 1.60 -4.13 2.51
C LYS A 376 1.38 -2.62 2.61
N TYR A 377 0.17 -2.15 2.34
CA TYR A 377 -0.21 -0.75 2.52
C TYR A 377 -0.19 -0.36 4.00
N ALA A 378 -0.79 -1.16 4.88
CA ALA A 378 -0.77 -0.95 6.33
C ALA A 378 0.66 -0.84 6.87
N HIS A 379 1.55 -1.75 6.45
CA HIS A 379 2.97 -1.71 6.80
C HIS A 379 3.66 -0.42 6.33
N LYS A 380 3.44 -0.03 5.06
CA LYS A 380 4.04 1.20 4.50
C LYS A 380 3.57 2.45 5.27
N LEU A 381 2.29 2.50 5.60
CA LEU A 381 1.68 3.58 6.37
C LEU A 381 2.21 3.65 7.81
N ALA A 382 2.25 2.51 8.50
CA ALA A 382 2.77 2.40 9.87
C ALA A 382 4.26 2.78 9.92
N PHE A 383 5.06 2.29 8.97
CA PHE A 383 6.47 2.64 8.84
C PHE A 383 6.66 4.15 8.58
N LEU A 384 5.93 4.73 7.64
CA LEU A 384 6.02 6.18 7.36
C LEU A 384 5.71 6.98 8.64
N SER A 385 4.62 6.62 9.33
CA SER A 385 4.15 7.39 10.48
C SER A 385 5.04 7.22 11.71
N GLY A 386 5.51 6.00 11.98
CA GLY A 386 6.37 5.69 13.13
C GLY A 386 7.84 6.00 12.95
N GLN A 387 8.38 5.81 11.74
CA GLN A 387 9.80 6.06 11.46
C GLN A 387 10.07 7.47 10.98
N ILE A 388 9.15 8.11 10.26
CA ILE A 388 9.39 9.40 9.58
C ILE A 388 8.60 10.54 10.22
N LEU A 389 7.28 10.42 10.32
CA LEU A 389 6.42 11.53 10.73
C LEU A 389 6.42 11.77 12.24
N HIS A 390 6.40 10.69 13.04
CA HIS A 390 6.16 10.70 14.49
C HIS A 390 4.85 11.38 14.92
N HIS A 391 3.91 11.52 13.98
CA HIS A 391 2.59 12.11 14.17
C HIS A 391 1.57 11.40 13.28
N GLU A 392 0.29 11.54 13.60
CA GLU A 392 -0.78 11.10 12.71
C GLU A 392 -0.79 11.98 11.45
N PRO A 393 -0.87 11.36 10.26
CA PRO A 393 -1.12 12.10 9.03
C PRO A 393 -2.47 12.82 9.07
N ALA A 394 -2.55 13.93 8.36
CA ALA A 394 -3.78 14.72 8.24
C ALA A 394 -4.91 13.93 7.57
N ILE A 395 -6.13 14.11 8.06
CA ILE A 395 -7.32 13.32 7.67
C ILE A 395 -7.65 13.50 6.17
N GLN A 396 -7.30 14.65 5.59
CA GLN A 396 -7.51 14.96 4.17
C GLN A 396 -6.78 14.00 3.22
N LEU A 397 -5.73 13.32 3.69
CA LEU A 397 -4.95 12.38 2.89
C LEU A 397 -5.46 10.94 3.01
N CYS A 398 -6.38 10.65 3.93
CA CYS A 398 -6.75 9.28 4.31
C CYS A 398 -7.33 8.45 3.16
N GLU A 399 -7.97 9.06 2.17
CA GLU A 399 -8.58 8.39 1.00
C GLU A 399 -7.60 8.11 -0.14
N ASN A 400 -6.34 8.56 0.00
CA ASN A 400 -5.31 8.41 -1.01
C ASN A 400 -4.16 7.53 -0.50
N LEU A 401 -3.42 6.92 -1.43
CA LEU A 401 -2.20 6.16 -1.11
C LEU A 401 -0.98 7.10 -0.98
N PHE A 402 -1.12 8.20 -0.23
CA PHE A 402 -0.09 9.26 -0.08
C PHE A 402 1.25 8.74 0.48
N PHE A 403 1.20 7.62 1.20
CA PHE A 403 2.32 6.97 1.89
C PHE A 403 3.17 6.07 0.99
N LEU A 404 2.81 5.91 -0.29
CA LEU A 404 3.57 5.09 -1.22
C LEU A 404 4.96 5.62 -1.56
#